data_AF-A0A815V8E4-F1
#
_entry.id   AF-A0A815V8E4-F1
#
_cell.length_a   1.000
_cell.length_b   1.000
_cell.length_c   1.000
_cell.angle_alpha   90.00
_cell.angle_beta   90.00
_cell.angle_gamma   90.00
#
_symmetry.space_group_name_H-M   'P 1'
#
loop_
_entity.id
_entity.type
_entity.pdbx_description
1 polymer ?
#
loop_
_entity_poly.entity_id
_entity_poly.type
_entity_poly.pdbx_seq_one_letter_code
_entity_poly.pdbx_strand_id
1 'polypeptide(L)'
;EDPAGLSLAIGLKRKGFQNLIIYEREKVRHQGWSISLFSPNGGLAFIEYLGLLPELSAISFQPSFRALDGETGKTLLYKAGNENGRRFKRGDLRDAVYQVCLTEGTSFIF
;
A
#
# COMPACT_ATOMS: atom_id res chain seq x y z
N GLU A 1 -5.20 11.79 -2.66
CA GLU A 1 -4.07 11.05 -3.27
C GLU A 1 -4.11 9.54 -3.06
N ASP A 2 -3.52 8.81 -4.02
CA ASP A 2 -3.30 7.37 -4.01
C ASP A 2 -2.10 7.00 -3.10
N PRO A 3 -2.03 5.80 -2.48
CA PRO A 3 -0.98 5.45 -1.54
C PRO A 3 0.44 5.62 -2.08
N ALA A 4 0.66 5.42 -3.38
CA ALA A 4 1.97 5.62 -4.00
C ALA A 4 2.48 7.07 -3.87
N GLY A 5 1.61 8.06 -4.11
CA GLY A 5 1.97 9.48 -4.00
C GLY A 5 2.27 9.89 -2.56
N LEU A 6 1.48 9.38 -1.61
CA LEU A 6 1.70 9.62 -0.18
C LEU A 6 3.02 8.98 0.29
N SER A 7 3.30 7.73 -0.10
CA SER A 7 4.57 7.06 0.22
C SER A 7 5.78 7.78 -0.38
N LEU A 8 5.65 8.33 -1.60
CA LEU A 8 6.71 9.17 -2.18
C LEU A 8 6.96 10.43 -1.35
N ALA A 9 5.91 11.09 -0.88
CA ALA A 9 6.05 12.29 -0.06
C ALA A 9 6.79 12.01 1.26
N ILE A 10 6.51 10.87 1.92
CA ILE A 10 7.30 10.39 3.07
C ILE A 10 8.77 10.24 2.68
N GLY A 11 9.04 9.56 1.56
CA GLY A 11 10.40 9.42 1.04
C GLY A 11 11.11 10.76 0.84
N LEU A 12 10.44 11.75 0.25
CA LEU A 12 10.98 13.10 0.06
C LEU A 12 11.20 13.83 1.39
N LYS A 13 10.24 13.76 2.33
CA LYS A 13 10.37 14.39 3.65
C LYS A 13 11.60 13.85 4.39
N ARG A 14 11.79 12.54 4.38
CA ARG A 14 12.95 11.86 4.98
C ARG A 14 14.27 12.12 4.26
N LYS A 15 14.23 12.57 3.00
CA LYS A 15 15.39 13.08 2.26
C LYS A 15 15.68 14.57 2.55
N GLY A 16 14.92 15.22 3.43
CA GLY A 16 15.18 16.58 3.91
C GLY A 16 14.35 17.67 3.23
N PHE A 17 13.41 17.33 2.35
CA PHE A 17 12.51 18.30 1.73
C PHE A 17 11.57 18.88 2.79
N GLN A 18 11.64 20.20 3.04
CA GLN A 18 10.91 20.81 4.15
C GLN A 18 9.45 21.17 3.80
N ASN A 19 9.22 21.70 2.60
CA ASN A 19 7.93 22.29 2.20
C ASN A 19 7.19 21.41 1.19
N LEU A 20 6.80 20.21 1.59
CA LEU A 20 5.96 19.33 0.77
C LEU A 20 4.49 19.66 0.99
N ILE A 21 3.84 20.11 -0.07
CA ILE A 21 2.39 20.34 -0.12
C ILE A 21 1.79 19.30 -1.05
N ILE A 22 0.86 18.51 -0.53
CA ILE A 22 0.10 17.54 -1.30
C ILE A 22 -1.30 18.10 -1.56
N TYR A 23 -1.70 18.14 -2.83
CA TYR A 23 -3.07 18.46 -3.19
C TYR A 23 -3.96 17.24 -2.93
N GLU A 24 -5.07 17.43 -2.20
CA GLU A 24 -6.02 16.37 -1.91
C GLU A 24 -7.43 16.76 -2.37
N ARG A 25 -8.08 15.87 -3.14
CA ARG A 25 -9.47 16.09 -3.53
C ARG A 25 -10.38 16.11 -2.30
N GLU A 26 -11.24 17.12 -2.18
CA GLU A 26 -12.22 17.32 -1.08
C GLU A 26 -13.06 16.08 -0.72
N LYS A 27 -13.30 15.18 -1.66
CA LYS A 27 -13.96 13.88 -1.40
C LYS A 27 -12.99 12.74 -1.71
N VAL A 28 -12.45 12.15 -0.65
CA VAL A 28 -11.75 10.86 -0.74
C VAL A 28 -12.77 9.80 -1.17
N ARG A 29 -12.78 9.48 -2.46
CA ARG A 29 -13.48 8.30 -2.96
C ARG A 29 -12.49 7.15 -2.90
N HIS A 30 -12.61 6.29 -1.89
CA HIS A 30 -11.92 5.01 -1.90
C HIS A 30 -12.50 4.18 -3.05
N GLN A 31 -11.79 4.14 -4.18
CA GLN A 31 -12.14 3.29 -5.31
C GLN A 31 -11.24 2.04 -5.30
N GLY A 32 -11.89 0.87 -5.43
CA GLY A 32 -11.23 -0.43 -5.42
C GLY A 32 -11.18 -1.08 -4.03
N TRP A 33 -11.28 -2.41 -4.01
CA TRP A 33 -11.42 -3.18 -2.78
C TRP A 33 -10.07 -3.44 -2.09
N SER A 34 -9.09 -3.97 -2.83
CA SER A 34 -7.80 -4.37 -2.27
C SER A 34 -6.69 -4.33 -3.30
N ILE A 35 -5.45 -4.19 -2.84
CA ILE A 35 -4.24 -4.26 -3.64
C ILE A 35 -3.29 -5.31 -3.06
N SER A 36 -2.65 -6.10 -3.93
CA SER A 36 -1.56 -7.00 -3.55
C SER A 36 -0.24 -6.37 -3.96
N LEU A 37 0.69 -6.29 -3.01
CA LEU A 37 2.03 -5.73 -3.18
C LEU A 37 3.05 -6.84 -2.93
N PHE A 38 4.15 -6.82 -3.68
CA PHE A 38 5.17 -7.87 -3.65
C PHE A 38 6.59 -7.30 -3.52
N SER A 39 7.49 -8.10 -2.95
CA SER A 39 8.92 -7.87 -2.75
C SER A 39 9.69 -9.02 -3.46
N PRO A 40 10.93 -8.83 -3.96
CA PRO A 40 11.78 -7.63 -3.88
C PRO A 40 11.52 -6.57 -4.96
N ASN A 41 10.73 -6.87 -6.00
CA ASN A 41 10.64 -6.02 -7.19
C ASN A 41 9.26 -5.36 -7.37
N GLY A 42 8.63 -4.89 -6.29
CA GLY A 42 7.30 -4.30 -6.36
C GLY A 42 7.00 -3.31 -5.24
N GLY A 43 5.73 -2.92 -5.11
CA GLY A 43 5.32 -1.88 -4.15
C GLY A 43 5.57 -2.24 -2.68
N LEU A 44 5.72 -3.53 -2.34
CA LEU A 44 6.05 -3.93 -0.97
C LEU A 44 7.51 -3.61 -0.65
N ALA A 45 8.42 -3.76 -1.63
CA ALA A 45 9.81 -3.37 -1.45
C ALA A 45 9.98 -1.87 -1.21
N PHE A 46 9.11 -1.04 -1.81
CA PHE A 46 9.09 0.39 -1.52
C PHE A 46 8.60 0.70 -0.10
N ILE A 47 7.55 0.00 0.37
CA ILE A 47 7.09 0.07 1.75
C ILE A 47 8.19 -0.35 2.74
N GLU A 48 8.92 -1.42 2.42
CA GLU A 48 10.07 -1.92 3.20
C GLU A 48 11.21 -0.90 3.24
N TYR A 49 11.56 -0.31 2.11
CA TYR A 49 12.58 0.74 2.00
C TYR A 49 12.23 1.96 2.85
N LEU A 50 10.95 2.34 2.89
CA LEU A 50 10.45 3.40 3.75
C LEU A 50 10.25 2.95 5.20
N GLY A 51 10.59 1.72 5.59
CA GLY A 51 10.42 1.24 6.96
C GLY A 51 8.97 1.26 7.46
N LEU A 52 7.97 1.31 6.57
CA LEU A 52 6.55 1.37 6.92
C LEU A 52 5.96 -0.03 7.18
N LEU A 53 6.71 -1.09 6.87
CA LEU A 53 6.22 -2.46 6.98
C LEU A 53 5.71 -2.83 8.39
N PRO A 54 6.39 -2.46 9.50
CA PRO A 54 5.90 -2.78 10.84
C PRO A 54 4.51 -2.20 11.12
N GLU A 55 4.29 -0.93 10.76
CA GLU A 55 3.02 -0.21 10.95
C GLU A 55 1.91 -0.79 10.09
N LEU A 56 2.23 -1.12 8.83
CA LEU A 56 1.26 -1.63 7.86
C LEU A 56 0.96 -3.14 8.04
N SER A 57 1.80 -3.87 8.78
CA SER A 57 1.64 -5.32 8.96
C SER A 57 0.31 -5.70 9.60
N ALA A 58 -0.20 -4.89 10.55
CA ALA A 58 -1.44 -5.12 11.27
C ALA A 58 -2.71 -5.03 10.40
N ILE A 59 -2.63 -4.30 9.28
CA ILE A 59 -3.75 -4.13 8.33
C ILE A 59 -3.56 -4.96 7.04
N SER A 60 -2.52 -5.79 7.01
CA SER A 60 -2.18 -6.65 5.87
C SER A 60 -2.72 -8.07 6.05
N PHE A 61 -2.95 -8.75 4.94
CA PHE A 61 -3.32 -10.16 4.91
C PHE A 61 -2.63 -10.90 3.77
N GLN A 62 -2.54 -12.23 3.89
CA GLN A 62 -1.86 -13.05 2.90
C GLN A 62 -2.59 -12.98 1.55
N PRO A 63 -1.90 -12.67 0.44
CA PRO A 63 -2.48 -12.77 -0.89
C PRO A 63 -2.95 -14.20 -1.20
N SER A 64 -4.11 -14.32 -1.83
CA SER A 64 -4.61 -15.58 -2.37
C SER A 64 -5.26 -15.35 -3.73
N PHE A 65 -5.16 -16.34 -4.60
CA PHE A 65 -5.81 -16.39 -5.90
C PHE A 65 -6.47 -17.75 -6.10
N ARG A 66 -7.63 -17.77 -6.76
CA ARG A 66 -8.24 -19.02 -7.23
C ARG A 66 -7.79 -19.23 -8.66
N ALA A 67 -7.27 -20.41 -8.97
CA ALA A 67 -7.00 -20.82 -10.34
C ALA A 67 -8.00 -21.90 -10.74
N LEU A 68 -8.48 -21.79 -11.98
CA LEU A 68 -9.29 -22.82 -12.63
C LEU A 68 -8.34 -23.68 -13.46
N ASP A 69 -8.32 -24.97 -13.18
CA ASP A 69 -7.68 -25.95 -14.04
C ASP A 69 -8.60 -26.23 -15.23
N GLY A 70 -8.15 -25.84 -16.42
CA GLY A 70 -8.92 -25.98 -17.66
C GLY A 70 -9.07 -27.41 -18.15
N GLU A 71 -8.20 -28.33 -17.73
CA GLU A 71 -8.26 -29.74 -18.12
C GLU A 71 -9.19 -30.52 -17.18
N THR A 72 -9.07 -30.30 -15.87
CA THR A 72 -9.86 -31.04 -14.87
C THR A 72 -11.15 -30.34 -14.45
N GLY A 73 -11.33 -29.07 -14.82
CA GLY A 73 -12.46 -28.23 -14.39
C GLY A 73 -12.43 -27.87 -12.90
N LYS A 74 -11.39 -28.27 -12.16
CA LYS A 74 -11.29 -28.03 -10.73
C LYS A 74 -10.84 -26.60 -10.45
N THR A 75 -11.45 -25.99 -9.44
CA THR A 75 -10.96 -24.72 -8.88
C THR A 75 -10.12 -24.99 -7.66
N LEU A 76 -8.87 -24.51 -7.66
CA LEU A 76 -7.95 -24.61 -6.54
C LEU A 76 -7.67 -23.21 -5.97
N LEU A 77 -7.75 -23.07 -4.65
CA LEU A 77 -7.36 -21.85 -3.95
C LEU A 77 -5.88 -21.91 -3.62
N TYR A 78 -5.10 -21.06 -4.29
CA TYR A 78 -3.69 -20.86 -3.99
C TYR A 78 -3.55 -19.69 -3.02
N LYS A 79 -3.02 -19.95 -1.83
CA LYS A 79 -2.51 -18.90 -0.97
C LYS A 79 -1.05 -18.70 -1.37
N ALA A 80 -0.64 -17.47 -1.66
CA ALA A 80 0.77 -17.19 -1.90
C ALA A 80 1.54 -17.68 -0.67
N GLY A 81 2.41 -18.67 -0.81
CA GLY A 81 3.11 -19.29 0.31
C GLY A 81 4.34 -18.49 0.78
N ASN A 82 4.60 -17.32 0.20
CA ASN A 82 5.78 -16.52 0.47
C ASN A 82 5.45 -15.31 1.36
N GLU A 83 6.38 -14.98 2.26
CA GLU A 83 6.35 -13.76 3.08
C GLU A 83 6.50 -12.48 2.23
N ASN A 84 6.92 -12.65 0.98
CA ASN A 84 7.24 -11.59 0.02
C ASN A 84 6.01 -10.93 -0.62
N GLY A 85 4.79 -11.27 -0.20
CA GLY A 85 3.55 -10.72 -0.73
C GLY A 85 2.59 -10.33 0.36
N ARG A 86 2.04 -9.11 0.30
CA ARG A 86 1.01 -8.63 1.23
C ARG A 86 -0.16 -8.03 0.47
N ARG A 87 -1.37 -8.33 0.94
CA ARG A 87 -2.60 -7.75 0.43
C ARG A 87 -3.17 -6.79 1.46
N PHE A 88 -3.68 -5.67 0.98
CA PHE A 88 -4.25 -4.61 1.80
C PHE A 88 -5.61 -4.22 1.24
N LYS A 89 -6.54 -3.80 2.10
CA LYS A 89 -7.65 -2.97 1.62
C LYS A 89 -7.08 -1.62 1.18
N ARG A 90 -7.52 -1.11 0.03
CA ARG A 90 -6.94 0.14 -0.52
C ARG A 90 -7.18 1.34 0.38
N GLY A 91 -8.36 1.41 1.03
CA GLY A 91 -8.68 2.45 2.01
C GLY A 91 -7.73 2.42 3.19
N ASP A 92 -7.68 1.29 3.89
CA ASP A 92 -6.82 1.09 5.07
C ASP A 92 -5.34 1.40 4.77
N LEU A 93 -4.81 0.94 3.63
CA LEU A 93 -3.43 1.24 3.23
C LEU A 93 -3.22 2.74 3.03
N ARG A 94 -4.14 3.39 2.32
CA ARG A 94 -4.07 4.84 2.09
C ARG A 94 -4.08 5.60 3.39
N ASP A 95 -5.03 5.29 4.27
CA ASP A 95 -5.25 6.03 5.50
C ASP A 95 -4.07 5.84 6.46
N ALA A 96 -3.52 4.63 6.55
CA ALA A 96 -2.31 4.40 7.33
C ALA A 96 -1.11 5.21 6.81
N VAL A 97 -0.85 5.21 5.50
CA VAL A 97 0.24 6.00 4.91
C VAL A 97 -0.02 7.51 5.05
N TYR A 98 -1.27 7.94 4.94
CA TYR A 98 -1.67 9.33 5.16
C TYR A 98 -1.39 9.78 6.60
N GLN A 99 -1.70 8.93 7.60
CA GLN A 99 -1.36 9.24 8.99
C GLN A 99 0.15 9.41 9.18
N VAL A 100 0.97 8.58 8.54
CA VAL A 100 2.44 8.74 8.57
C VAL A 100 2.87 10.08 7.96
N CYS A 101 2.30 10.48 6.82
CA CYS A 101 2.56 11.80 6.24
C CYS A 101 2.26 12.95 7.22
N LEU A 102 1.14 12.87 7.95
CA LEU A 102 0.77 13.87 8.96
C LEU A 102 1.74 13.88 10.13
N THR A 103 2.11 12.71 10.67
CA THR A 103 3.08 12.59 11.77
C THR A 103 4.46 13.14 11.38
N GLU A 104 4.85 13.00 10.12
CA GLU A 104 6.12 13.54 9.60
C GLU A 104 6.02 15.02 9.17
N GLY A 105 4.88 15.69 9.40
CA GLY A 105 4.71 17.11 9.11
C GLY A 105 4.64 17.43 7.61
N THR A 106 3.98 16.57 6.84
CA THR A 106 3.59 16.87 5.46
C THR A 106 2.30 17.70 5.47
N SER A 107 2.26 18.78 4.68
CA SER A 107 1.09 19.66 4.59
C SER A 107 0.15 19.23 3.46
N PHE A 108 -1.15 19.35 3.70
CA PHE A 108 -2.19 19.04 2.72
C PHE A 108 -3.03 20.29 2.42
N ILE A 109 -3.39 20.47 1.15
CA ILE A 109 -4.33 21.50 0.71
C ILE A 109 -5.50 20.83 -0.02
N PHE A 110 -6.71 21.35 0.17
CA PHE A 110 -7.95 20.84 -0.41
C PHE A 110 -8.42 21.74 -1.56
#